data_AF-E9G656-F1
#
_entry.id   AF-E9G656-F1
#
_cell.length_a   1.000
_cell.length_b   1.000
_cell.length_c   1.000
_cell.angle_alpha   90.00
_cell.angle_beta   90.00
_cell.angle_gamma   90.00
#
_symmetry.space_group_name_H-M   'P 1'
#
loop_
_entity.id
_entity.type
_entity.pdbx_description
1 polymer ?
#
loop_
_entity_poly.entity_id
_entity_poly.type
_entity_poly.pdbx_seq_one_letter_code
_entity_poly.pdbx_strand_id
1 'polypeptide(L)'
;MRIVFLLYCLVIGLSTFCSVQAQGVGLWCYKCVSTHPGCGKNFDWRWHWSYTCPDPNDKCVKIVEKKGAEEIITRDCLSSIKGIRRDIPADIYEGCRPAARDIRLAQYVFNDIDELDIKRNYYDNTTFCFCDFDQFCNSVSKPGVSAMMVIMSVVAYTSSCLLF
;
A
#
# COMPACT_ATOMS: atom_id res chain seq x y z
N MET A 1 16.01 -36.82 -29.30
CA MET A 1 16.11 -35.35 -29.44
C MET A 1 14.74 -34.68 -29.67
N ARG A 2 13.91 -35.12 -30.62
CA ARG A 2 12.55 -34.56 -30.83
C ARG A 2 11.60 -34.71 -29.64
N ILE A 3 11.64 -35.84 -28.94
CA ILE A 3 10.78 -36.11 -27.77
C ILE A 3 11.18 -35.25 -26.56
N VAL A 4 12.47 -35.01 -26.36
CA VAL A 4 12.99 -34.18 -25.26
C VAL A 4 12.62 -32.71 -25.47
N PHE A 5 12.68 -32.23 -26.72
CA PHE A 5 12.26 -30.86 -27.07
C PHE A 5 10.76 -30.65 -26.88
N LEU A 6 9.93 -31.63 -27.26
CA LEU A 6 8.48 -31.59 -27.05
C LEU A 6 8.09 -31.61 -25.57
N LEU A 7 8.77 -32.42 -24.75
CA LEU A 7 8.57 -32.43 -23.30
C LEU A 7 8.99 -31.10 -22.65
N TYR A 8 10.08 -30.49 -23.12
CA TYR A 8 10.53 -29.18 -22.64
C TYR A 8 9.56 -28.05 -23.01
N CYS A 9 9.03 -28.03 -24.24
CA CYS A 9 7.97 -27.09 -24.64
C CYS A 9 6.67 -27.30 -23.86
N LEU A 10 6.31 -28.54 -23.52
CA LEU A 10 5.16 -28.85 -22.66
C LEU A 10 5.35 -28.33 -21.24
N VAL A 11 6.54 -28.47 -20.66
CA VAL A 11 6.88 -27.98 -19.32
C VAL A 11 6.89 -26.45 -19.28
N ILE A 12 7.47 -25.79 -20.29
CA ILE A 12 7.44 -24.32 -20.40
C ILE A 12 5.99 -23.84 -20.59
N GLY A 13 5.23 -24.49 -21.48
CA GLY A 13 3.82 -24.18 -21.70
C GLY A 13 2.99 -24.31 -20.42
N LEU A 14 3.15 -25.39 -19.64
CA LEU A 14 2.49 -25.57 -18.35
C LEU A 14 2.91 -24.51 -17.32
N SER A 15 4.19 -24.12 -17.31
CA SER A 15 4.71 -23.10 -16.38
C SER A 15 4.17 -21.69 -16.69
N THR A 16 3.90 -21.39 -17.96
CA THR A 16 3.32 -20.10 -18.39
C THR A 16 1.80 -20.00 -18.19
N PHE A 17 1.09 -21.12 -18.04
CA PHE A 17 -0.35 -21.13 -17.77
C PHE A 17 -0.72 -20.89 -16.29
N CYS A 18 0.25 -20.99 -15.37
CA CYS A 18 0.01 -20.77 -13.94
C CYS A 18 0.03 -19.28 -13.53
N SER A 19 0.32 -18.37 -14.46
CA SER A 19 0.32 -16.91 -14.20
C SER A 19 -1.08 -16.26 -14.33
N VAL A 20 -2.12 -17.06 -14.56
CA VAL A 20 -3.50 -16.56 -14.74
C VAL A 20 -4.15 -16.31 -13.39
N GLN A 21 -4.26 -15.02 -13.06
CA GLN A 21 -5.20 -14.42 -12.12
C GLN A 21 -5.10 -14.90 -10.66
N ALA A 22 -4.13 -14.36 -9.91
CA ALA A 22 -4.35 -14.07 -8.49
C ALA A 22 -5.33 -12.89 -8.38
N GLN A 23 -6.60 -13.09 -8.71
CA GLN A 23 -7.67 -12.16 -8.34
C GLN A 23 -8.34 -12.67 -7.08
N GLY A 24 -8.21 -11.91 -5.98
CA GLY A 24 -9.06 -12.06 -4.81
C GLY A 24 -8.48 -12.83 -3.62
N VAL A 25 -7.16 -12.86 -3.41
CA VAL A 25 -6.67 -12.96 -2.03
C VAL A 25 -6.94 -11.62 -1.37
N GLY A 26 -7.80 -11.59 -0.35
CA GLY A 26 -8.15 -10.35 0.35
C GLY A 26 -6.89 -9.58 0.72
N LEU A 27 -6.90 -8.26 0.52
CA LEU A 27 -5.76 -7.41 0.79
C LEU A 27 -5.41 -7.43 2.29
N TRP A 28 -4.13 -7.60 2.62
CA TRP A 28 -3.65 -7.63 4.01
C TRP A 28 -2.97 -6.31 4.36
N CYS A 29 -3.53 -5.60 5.34
CA CYS A 29 -3.01 -4.32 5.83
C CYS A 29 -2.80 -4.39 7.34
N TYR A 30 -1.91 -3.55 7.89
CA TYR A 30 -1.81 -3.40 9.33
C TYR A 30 -2.78 -2.33 9.82
N LYS A 31 -3.39 -2.60 10.98
CA LYS A 31 -4.29 -1.68 11.66
C LYS A 31 -3.67 -1.21 12.96
N CYS A 32 -3.14 0.01 12.98
CA CYS A 32 -2.51 0.58 14.16
C CYS A 32 -2.41 2.11 14.10
N VAL A 33 -2.19 2.72 15.26
CA VAL A 33 -1.94 4.16 15.43
C VAL A 33 -0.60 4.35 16.13
N SER A 34 0.08 5.47 15.91
CA SER A 34 1.42 5.74 16.44
C SER A 34 1.51 5.82 17.96
N THR A 35 0.37 5.90 18.65
CA THR A 35 0.30 5.77 20.11
C THR A 35 0.51 4.31 20.58
N HIS A 36 0.38 3.33 19.70
CA HIS A 36 0.69 1.93 19.98
C HIS A 36 2.19 1.64 19.78
N PRO A 37 2.79 0.77 20.62
CA PRO A 37 4.20 0.39 20.47
C PRO A 37 4.43 -0.30 19.12
N GLY A 38 5.49 0.09 18.41
CA GLY A 38 5.84 -0.48 17.11
C GLY A 38 5.11 0.13 15.90
N CYS A 39 4.12 1.01 16.10
CA CYS A 39 3.38 1.66 15.01
C CYS A 39 3.87 3.09 14.69
N GLY A 40 5.16 3.36 14.84
CA GLY A 40 5.72 4.69 14.59
C GLY A 40 6.02 4.97 13.12
N LYS A 41 6.92 5.94 12.90
CA LYS A 41 7.56 6.19 11.59
C LYS A 41 8.31 4.95 11.11
N ASN A 42 9.03 4.31 12.03
CA ASN A 42 9.58 2.98 11.85
C ASN A 42 8.51 1.97 12.32
N PHE A 43 7.92 1.27 11.36
CA PHE A 43 6.94 0.23 11.64
C PHE A 43 7.65 -1.09 11.96
N ASP A 44 7.33 -1.69 13.10
CA ASP A 44 7.79 -3.03 13.46
C ASP A 44 6.62 -4.02 13.35
N TRP A 45 6.63 -4.79 12.27
CA TRP A 45 5.62 -5.80 11.96
C TRP A 45 5.53 -6.92 13.01
N ARG A 46 6.56 -7.11 13.86
CA ARG A 46 6.55 -8.15 14.89
C ARG A 46 5.51 -7.90 15.99
N TRP A 47 5.09 -6.64 16.15
CA TRP A 47 4.12 -6.22 17.17
C TRP A 47 2.68 -6.15 16.67
N HIS A 48 2.47 -6.25 15.34
CA HIS A 48 1.17 -6.05 14.74
C HIS A 48 0.82 -7.21 13.80
N TRP A 49 -0.40 -7.70 13.94
CA TRP A 49 -0.94 -8.74 13.06
C TRP A 49 -1.49 -8.10 11.79
N SER A 50 -1.32 -8.79 10.66
CA SER A 50 -1.97 -8.42 9.41
C SER A 50 -3.48 -8.60 9.53
N TYR A 51 -4.22 -7.62 9.02
CA TYR A 51 -5.67 -7.60 9.00
C TYR A 51 -6.17 -7.68 7.55
N THR A 52 -7.11 -8.58 7.30
CA THR A 52 -7.72 -8.72 5.98
C THR A 52 -8.80 -7.66 5.81
N CYS A 53 -8.65 -6.80 4.81
CA CYS A 53 -9.64 -5.78 4.51
C CYS A 53 -10.95 -6.39 3.96
N PRO A 54 -12.12 -5.85 4.32
CA PRO A 54 -13.41 -6.43 3.97
C PRO A 54 -13.84 -6.19 2.50
N ASP A 55 -13.33 -5.13 1.86
CA ASP A 55 -13.69 -4.77 0.48
C ASP A 55 -12.70 -5.41 -0.51
N PRO A 56 -13.17 -6.06 -1.61
CA PRO A 56 -12.28 -6.61 -2.63
C PRO A 56 -11.45 -5.56 -3.37
N ASN A 57 -11.89 -4.30 -3.41
CA ASN A 57 -11.18 -3.18 -4.05
C ASN A 57 -10.53 -2.25 -3.01
N ASP A 58 -10.33 -2.72 -1.79
CA ASP A 58 -9.71 -1.93 -0.73
C ASP A 58 -8.23 -1.64 -1.03
N LYS A 59 -7.68 -0.65 -0.34
CA LYS A 59 -6.25 -0.32 -0.36
C LYS A 59 -5.75 -0.11 1.07
N CYS A 60 -4.48 -0.42 1.32
CA CYS A 60 -3.87 -0.04 2.58
C CYS A 60 -3.62 1.45 2.58
N VAL A 61 -4.01 2.13 3.66
CA VAL A 61 -3.81 3.56 3.81
C VAL A 61 -2.94 3.86 5.02
N LYS A 62 -1.92 4.69 4.80
CA LYS A 62 -1.11 5.31 5.85
C LYS A 62 -1.39 6.80 5.87
N ILE A 63 -1.94 7.27 6.97
CA ILE A 63 -2.27 8.66 7.21
C ILE A 63 -1.19 9.23 8.12
N VAL A 64 -0.60 10.34 7.71
CA VAL A 64 0.39 11.08 8.48
C VAL A 64 -0.22 12.44 8.81
N GLU A 65 -0.55 12.64 10.07
CA GLU A 65 -1.15 13.86 10.61
C GLU A 65 -0.09 14.60 11.42
N LYS A 66 0.17 15.87 11.10
CA LYS A 66 1.18 16.69 11.76
C LYS A 66 0.55 17.88 12.46
N LYS A 67 1.02 18.12 13.69
CA LYS A 67 0.68 19.30 14.49
C LYS A 67 1.95 19.84 15.12
N GLY A 68 2.47 20.94 14.59
CA GLY A 68 3.78 21.46 14.98
C GLY A 68 4.89 20.40 14.82
N ALA A 69 5.48 19.98 15.94
CA ALA A 69 6.52 18.95 15.98
C ALA A 69 5.99 17.51 16.18
N GLU A 70 4.70 17.36 16.50
CA GLU A 70 4.07 16.06 16.73
C GLU A 70 3.58 15.45 15.40
N GLU A 71 3.85 14.17 15.19
CA GLU A 71 3.44 13.40 14.01
C GLU A 71 2.69 12.15 14.48
N ILE A 72 1.41 12.09 14.14
CA ILE A 72 0.56 10.93 14.39
C ILE A 72 0.45 10.14 13.09
N ILE A 73 0.73 8.84 13.16
CA ILE A 73 0.69 7.95 12.01
C ILE A 73 -0.39 6.90 12.25
N THR A 74 -1.35 6.82 11.34
CA THR A 74 -2.42 5.84 11.38
C THR A 74 -2.32 4.94 10.17
N ARG A 75 -2.35 3.63 10.38
CA ARG A 75 -2.40 2.60 9.34
C ARG A 75 -3.73 1.87 9.48
N ASP A 76 -4.47 1.76 8.39
CA ASP A 76 -5.76 1.02 8.36
C ASP A 76 -6.10 0.63 6.91
N CYS A 77 -7.24 -0.05 6.73
CA CYS A 77 -7.88 -0.25 5.44
C CYS A 77 -8.62 1.02 4.99
N LEU A 78 -8.59 1.34 3.70
CA LEU A 78 -9.30 2.50 3.14
C LEU A 78 -10.82 2.44 3.40
N SER A 79 -11.44 1.26 3.32
CA SER A 79 -12.87 1.07 3.64
C SER A 79 -13.23 1.51 5.07
N SER A 80 -12.34 1.30 6.05
CA SER A 80 -12.56 1.69 7.46
C SER A 80 -12.51 3.21 7.63
N ILE A 81 -11.64 3.89 6.88
CA ILE A 81 -11.43 5.34 6.97
C ILE A 81 -12.48 6.12 6.17
N LYS A 82 -12.95 5.57 5.05
CA LYS A 82 -13.90 6.23 4.13
C LYS A 82 -15.22 6.63 4.78
N GLY A 83 -15.64 5.92 5.83
CA GLY A 83 -16.85 6.27 6.60
C GLY A 83 -16.67 7.47 7.53
N ILE A 84 -15.44 7.76 7.97
CA ILE A 84 -15.14 8.72 9.05
C ILE A 84 -14.52 10.01 8.47
N ARG A 85 -13.80 9.89 7.36
CA ARG A 85 -13.07 10.99 6.73
C ARG A 85 -13.67 11.40 5.39
N ARG A 86 -13.71 12.71 5.17
CA ARG A 86 -14.20 13.34 3.92
C ARG A 86 -13.08 14.01 3.12
N ASP A 87 -11.92 14.16 3.74
CA ASP A 87 -10.69 14.78 3.20
C ASP A 87 -9.77 13.78 2.51
N ILE A 88 -10.30 12.61 2.13
CA ILE A 88 -9.57 11.60 1.38
C ILE A 88 -9.39 12.10 -0.06
N PRO A 89 -8.17 12.11 -0.62
CA PRO A 89 -7.94 12.50 -2.00
C PRO A 89 -8.65 11.57 -2.99
N ALA A 90 -9.09 12.14 -4.12
CA ALA A 90 -9.75 11.37 -5.19
C ALA A 90 -8.79 10.44 -5.93
N ASP A 91 -7.51 10.83 -6.01
CA ASP A 91 -6.43 9.99 -6.51
C ASP A 91 -6.01 8.98 -5.42
N ILE A 92 -6.44 7.73 -5.58
CA ILE A 92 -6.13 6.59 -4.69
C ILE A 92 -5.10 5.63 -5.32
N TYR A 93 -4.35 6.07 -6.34
CA TYR A 93 -3.23 5.29 -6.87
C TYR A 93 -2.08 5.25 -5.84
N GLU A 94 -1.16 4.30 -6.03
CA GLU A 94 -0.04 4.13 -5.11
C GLU A 94 0.79 5.41 -4.95
N GLY A 95 1.13 5.71 -3.70
CA GLY A 95 1.94 6.86 -3.32
C GLY A 95 1.22 7.83 -2.39
N CYS A 96 1.95 8.88 -2.00
CA CYS A 96 1.49 9.86 -1.04
C CYS A 96 0.92 11.12 -1.70
N ARG A 97 -0.17 11.64 -1.13
CA ARG A 97 -0.87 12.85 -1.56
C ARG A 97 -1.33 13.64 -0.33
N PRO A 98 -1.39 14.98 -0.40
CA PRO A 98 -2.01 15.77 0.66
C PRO A 98 -3.51 15.48 0.75
N ALA A 99 -4.08 15.70 1.92
CA ALA A 99 -5.53 15.63 2.13
C ALA A 99 -6.29 16.55 1.17
N ALA A 100 -7.45 16.08 0.69
CA ALA A 100 -8.33 16.90 -0.12
C ALA A 100 -9.01 17.96 0.73
N ARG A 101 -9.10 19.18 0.18
CA ARG A 101 -9.88 20.24 0.78
C ARG A 101 -11.36 20.01 0.50
N ASP A 102 -12.15 19.89 1.57
CA ASP A 102 -13.61 19.91 1.45
C ASP A 102 -14.08 21.37 1.27
N ILE A 103 -14.56 21.69 0.07
CA ILE A 103 -15.01 23.04 -0.29
C ILE A 103 -16.33 23.37 0.40
N ARG A 104 -17.17 22.35 0.68
CA ARG A 104 -18.50 22.53 1.24
C ARG A 104 -18.49 22.54 2.77
N LEU A 105 -17.36 22.20 3.40
CA LEU A 105 -17.21 22.22 4.84
C LEU A 105 -17.33 23.65 5.38
N ALA A 106 -18.14 23.84 6.41
CA ALA A 106 -18.45 25.14 7.03
C ALA A 106 -19.02 26.23 6.09
N GLN A 107 -19.40 25.90 4.84
CA GLN A 107 -19.88 26.91 3.89
C GLN A 107 -21.28 27.47 4.24
N TYR A 108 -22.09 26.71 4.97
CA TYR A 108 -23.49 27.06 5.29
C TYR A 108 -23.73 27.31 6.78
N VAL A 109 -22.66 27.36 7.58
CA VAL A 109 -22.73 27.63 9.02
C VAL A 109 -22.03 28.96 9.26
N PHE A 110 -22.79 29.97 9.66
CA PHE A 110 -22.28 31.30 9.98
C PHE A 110 -22.20 31.42 11.50
N ASN A 111 -21.04 31.07 12.06
CA ASN A 111 -20.76 31.27 13.48
C ASN A 111 -19.95 32.55 13.66
N ASP A 112 -20.33 33.40 14.62
CA ASP A 112 -19.59 34.63 14.97
C ASP A 112 -18.37 34.36 15.87
N ILE A 113 -18.22 33.14 16.36
CA ILE A 113 -17.17 32.70 17.28
C ILE A 113 -16.27 31.70 16.53
N ASP A 114 -14.98 32.02 16.42
CA ASP A 114 -14.01 31.24 15.64
C ASP A 114 -13.86 29.79 16.14
N GLU A 115 -13.96 29.55 17.45
CA GLU A 115 -13.84 28.22 18.05
C GLU A 115 -15.02 27.29 17.74
N LEU A 116 -16.18 27.86 17.38
CA LEU A 116 -17.36 27.11 16.95
C LEU A 116 -17.38 26.88 15.43
N ASP A 117 -16.45 27.47 14.69
CA ASP A 117 -16.37 27.27 13.26
C ASP A 117 -15.99 25.82 12.96
N ILE A 118 -16.79 25.15 12.12
CA ILE A 118 -16.69 23.71 11.86
C ILE A 118 -15.63 23.47 10.79
N LYS A 119 -14.43 24.01 11.00
CA LYS A 119 -13.28 23.82 10.12
C LYS A 119 -12.48 22.60 10.60
N ARG A 120 -11.94 21.82 9.65
CA ARG A 120 -11.07 20.66 9.92
C ARG A 120 -9.59 21.10 9.88
N ASN A 121 -9.24 22.04 10.74
CA ASN A 121 -7.92 22.70 10.83
C ASN A 121 -7.19 22.35 12.14
N TYR A 122 -7.52 21.22 12.76
CA TYR A 122 -6.82 20.72 13.95
C TYR A 122 -5.36 20.31 13.67
N TYR A 123 -5.11 19.74 12.48
CA TYR A 123 -3.78 19.36 12.00
C TYR A 123 -3.30 20.36 10.95
N ASP A 124 -2.02 20.73 11.01
CA ASP A 124 -1.39 21.65 10.06
C ASP A 124 -1.23 21.00 8.68
N ASN A 125 -0.92 19.70 8.68
CA ASN A 125 -0.72 18.93 7.46
C ASN A 125 -1.21 17.50 7.67
N THR A 126 -2.05 17.04 6.74
CA THR A 126 -2.45 15.64 6.64
C THR A 126 -2.05 15.10 5.28
N THR A 127 -1.32 14.00 5.28
CA THR A 127 -0.88 13.29 4.06
C THR A 127 -1.43 11.87 4.08
N PHE A 128 -2.03 11.45 2.97
CA PHE A 128 -2.50 10.09 2.74
C PHE A 128 -1.54 9.37 1.81
N CYS A 129 -1.10 8.17 2.18
CA CYS A 129 -0.33 7.28 1.31
C CYS A 129 -1.13 6.01 1.07
N PHE A 130 -1.36 5.66 -0.20
CA PHE A 130 -2.06 4.44 -0.59
C PHE A 130 -1.06 3.41 -1.11
N CYS A 131 -1.26 2.15 -0.76
CA CYS A 131 -0.40 1.05 -1.18
C CYS A 131 -1.19 -0.23 -1.35
N ASP A 132 -0.83 -1.04 -2.35
CA ASP A 132 -1.39 -2.38 -2.55
C ASP A 132 -0.65 -3.42 -1.71
N PHE A 133 0.54 -3.11 -1.17
CA PHE A 133 1.20 -3.90 -0.13
C PHE A 133 1.82 -2.97 0.93
N ASP A 134 1.71 -3.35 2.20
CA ASP A 134 2.19 -2.52 3.32
C ASP A 134 3.68 -2.17 3.24
N GLN A 135 4.51 -3.08 2.70
CA GLN A 135 5.93 -2.83 2.49
C GLN A 135 6.18 -1.56 1.66
N PHE A 136 5.33 -1.22 0.69
CA PHE A 136 5.43 0.01 -0.10
C PHE A 136 4.95 1.26 0.66
N CYS A 137 4.17 1.09 1.72
CA CYS A 137 3.73 2.16 2.62
C CYS A 137 4.79 2.53 3.66
N ASN A 138 5.71 1.59 3.96
CA ASN A 138 6.77 1.77 4.94
C ASN A 138 8.16 1.97 4.30
N SER A 139 8.31 1.70 3.00
CA SER A 139 9.56 1.91 2.28
C SER A 139 9.38 2.83 1.08
N VAL A 140 9.99 4.02 1.16
CA VAL A 140 10.25 4.90 -0.01
C VAL A 140 11.37 4.30 -0.90
N SER A 141 11.97 3.19 -0.51
CA SER A 141 13.02 2.51 -1.27
C SER A 141 12.42 1.41 -2.15
N LYS A 142 12.50 1.63 -3.47
CA LYS A 142 12.26 0.66 -4.54
C LYS A 142 12.72 -0.74 -4.14
N PRO A 143 11.94 -1.81 -4.40
CA PRO A 143 12.43 -3.17 -4.22
C PRO A 143 13.65 -3.35 -5.12
N GLY A 144 14.83 -3.43 -4.50
CA GLY A 144 16.06 -3.74 -5.22
C GLY A 144 15.96 -5.18 -5.70
N VAL A 145 15.76 -5.37 -7.00
CA VAL A 145 15.89 -6.69 -7.61
C VAL A 145 17.32 -7.15 -7.33
N SER A 146 17.49 -8.17 -6.50
CA SER A 146 18.81 -8.69 -6.18
C SER A 146 19.47 -9.19 -7.46
N ALA A 147 20.62 -8.62 -7.82
CA ALA A 147 21.40 -9.00 -9.00
C ALA A 147 21.65 -10.53 -9.05
N MET A 148 21.68 -11.19 -7.89
CA MET A 148 21.84 -12.63 -7.78
C MET A 148 20.68 -13.42 -8.39
N MET A 149 19.44 -12.94 -8.33
CA MET A 149 18.30 -13.59 -8.98
C MET A 149 18.37 -13.48 -10.51
N VAL A 150 18.85 -12.34 -11.02
CA VAL A 150 19.06 -12.12 -12.46
C VAL A 150 20.23 -12.97 -12.99
N ILE A 151 21.30 -13.12 -12.20
CA ILE A 151 22.44 -13.95 -12.60
C ILE A 151 22.04 -15.44 -12.64
N MET A 152 21.27 -15.92 -11.67
CA MET A 152 20.83 -17.32 -11.65
C MET A 152 19.91 -17.69 -12.83
N SER A 153 19.05 -16.76 -13.28
CA SER A 153 18.21 -17.00 -14.46
C SER A 153 19.03 -17.02 -15.76
N VAL A 154 20.06 -16.17 -15.88
CA VAL A 154 20.98 -16.16 -17.03
C VAL A 154 21.90 -17.40 -17.05
N VAL A 155 22.39 -17.84 -15.89
CA VAL A 155 23.20 -19.06 -15.79
C VAL A 155 22.38 -20.32 -16.14
N ALA A 156 21.12 -20.40 -15.70
CA ALA A 156 20.22 -21.49 -16.09
C ALA A 156 19.93 -21.49 -17.60
N TYR A 157 19.80 -20.32 -18.22
CA TYR A 157 19.60 -20.18 -19.67
C TYR A 157 20.82 -20.59 -20.49
N THR A 158 22.03 -20.23 -20.03
CA THR A 158 23.28 -20.52 -20.73
C THR A 158 23.74 -21.97 -20.58
N SER A 159 23.53 -22.58 -19.42
CA SER A 159 23.80 -24.01 -19.20
C SER A 159 22.88 -24.92 -20.01
N SER A 160 21.64 -24.49 -20.27
CA SER A 160 20.73 -25.17 -21.20
C SER A 160 21.16 -25.06 -22.67
N CYS A 161 21.91 -24.00 -23.04
CA CYS A 161 22.42 -23.76 -24.38
C CYS A 161 23.74 -24.51 -24.66
N LEU A 162 24.54 -24.79 -23.61
CA LEU A 162 25.79 -25.55 -23.69
C LEU A 162 25.60 -27.08 -23.69
N LEU A 163 24.38 -27.56 -23.46
CA LEU A 163 23.99 -28.97 -23.51
C LEU A 163 23.36 -29.38 -24.87
N PHE A 164 23.39 -28.49 -25.87
CA PHE A 164 23.06 -28.73 -27.28
C PHE A 164 24.32 -28.91 -28.13
#